data_AF-A0A6A2WAF7-F1
#
_entry.id   AF-A0A6A2WAF7-F1
#
_cell.length_a   1.000
_cell.length_b   1.000
_cell.length_c   1.000
_cell.angle_alpha   90.00
_cell.angle_beta   90.00
_cell.angle_gamma   90.00
#
_symmetry.space_group_name_H-M   'P 1'
#
loop_
_entity.id
_entity.type
_entity.pdbx_description
1 polymer ?
#
loop_
_entity_poly.entity_id
_entity_poly.type
_entity_poly.pdbx_seq_one_letter_code
_entity_poly.pdbx_strand_id
1 'polypeptide(L)'
;MQIKTVVAPPVNTMQRRCGFSGVITLCFLLLLECPKVAGKVSIPHNVTDLHWHPATATWYGSPNGDGSDGGACGYGSLVDVRPLKARVGAVSPVLFKNGEGCGACYKVKCLDKNICSKKPVTIIVMDRSPTGPGVIGRTHFDLSGAAFGHMAVRGRSSQLRNLGELRVLYRRTPCKYPGSGKSIAFHVNSGSTGFWLSLLIEFEDGDGDIGSMHIRENR
;
A
#
# COMPACT_ATOMS: atom_id res chain seq x y z
N MET A 1 15.07 -3.98 -5.40
CA MET A 1 14.12 -2.95 -4.95
C MET A 1 13.00 -2.90 -6.00
N GLN A 2 12.01 -3.78 -5.86
CA GLN A 2 10.88 -3.81 -6.80
C GLN A 2 9.80 -2.86 -6.26
N ILE A 3 9.78 -1.68 -6.87
CA ILE A 3 8.81 -0.61 -6.69
C ILE A 3 7.72 -0.86 -7.73
N LYS A 4 6.52 -1.33 -7.35
CA LYS A 4 5.34 -1.50 -8.23
C LYS A 4 5.72 -1.74 -9.73
N THR A 5 6.62 -2.70 -10.00
CA THR A 5 7.28 -2.80 -11.31
C THR A 5 6.56 -3.85 -12.13
N VAL A 6 5.95 -3.45 -13.23
CA VAL A 6 5.49 -4.39 -14.26
C VAL A 6 6.55 -4.47 -15.33
N VAL A 7 7.14 -5.64 -15.52
CA VAL A 7 7.76 -5.99 -16.80
C VAL A 7 6.65 -6.55 -17.68
N ALA A 8 6.24 -5.81 -18.71
CA ALA A 8 5.37 -6.38 -19.74
C ALA A 8 6.22 -7.30 -20.62
N PRO A 9 5.81 -8.55 -20.90
CA PRO A 9 6.45 -9.34 -21.95
C PRO A 9 6.21 -8.68 -23.32
N PRO A 10 7.12 -8.85 -24.29
CA PRO A 10 6.96 -8.28 -25.62
C PRO A 10 5.64 -8.76 -26.26
N VAL A 11 4.92 -7.82 -26.85
CA VAL A 11 3.70 -8.08 -27.62
C VAL A 11 4.07 -8.91 -28.84
N ASN A 12 3.97 -10.24 -28.74
CA ASN A 12 3.94 -11.08 -29.93
C ASN A 12 2.56 -10.93 -30.57
N THR A 13 2.50 -10.08 -31.59
CA THR A 13 1.39 -9.97 -32.54
C THR A 13 1.27 -11.27 -33.34
N MET A 14 0.68 -12.32 -32.76
CA MET A 14 0.15 -13.43 -33.56
C MET A 14 -1.34 -13.15 -33.81
N GLN A 15 -1.61 -12.37 -34.87
CA GLN A 15 -2.91 -12.36 -35.51
C GLN A 15 -3.17 -13.76 -36.09
N ARG A 16 -3.92 -14.60 -35.38
CA ARG A 16 -4.59 -15.74 -36.04
C ARG A 16 -5.79 -15.19 -36.81
N ARG A 17 -5.57 -14.87 -38.09
CA ARG A 17 -6.66 -14.81 -39.07
C ARG A 17 -7.25 -16.23 -39.20
N CYS A 18 -8.45 -16.46 -38.69
CA CYS A 18 -9.23 -17.63 -39.08
C CYS A 18 -9.73 -17.37 -40.50
N GLY A 19 -9.04 -17.94 -41.49
CA GLY A 19 -9.52 -18.03 -42.87
C GLY A 19 -10.62 -19.10 -42.95
N PHE A 20 -11.79 -18.71 -43.44
CA PHE A 20 -12.80 -19.62 -43.93
C PHE A 20 -12.27 -20.26 -45.23
N SER A 21 -12.07 -21.57 -45.22
CA SER A 21 -12.11 -22.37 -46.45
C SER A 21 -12.81 -23.67 -46.13
N GLY A 22 -13.99 -23.85 -46.74
CA GLY A 22 -14.84 -25.00 -46.52
C GLY A 22 -14.25 -26.25 -47.15
N VAL A 23 -14.20 -27.34 -46.38
CA VAL A 23 -14.30 -28.70 -46.89
C VAL A 23 -15.07 -29.52 -45.86
N ILE A 24 -16.16 -30.11 -46.32
CA ILE A 24 -17.07 -30.99 -45.59
C ILE A 24 -16.36 -32.33 -45.38
N THR A 25 -16.08 -32.73 -44.13
CA THR A 25 -15.82 -34.15 -43.80
C THR A 25 -16.33 -34.50 -42.40
N LEU A 26 -17.05 -35.62 -42.36
CA LEU A 26 -17.81 -36.23 -41.27
C LEU A 26 -17.01 -36.52 -39.97
N CYS A 27 -17.70 -36.27 -38.86
CA CYS A 27 -17.80 -37.13 -37.67
C CYS A 27 -16.52 -37.51 -36.91
N PHE A 28 -16.16 -36.72 -35.90
CA PHE A 28 -15.66 -37.23 -34.62
C PHE A 28 -16.13 -36.27 -33.50
N LEU A 29 -17.07 -36.73 -32.67
CA LEU A 29 -17.53 -36.07 -31.46
C LEU A 29 -16.39 -36.09 -30.42
N LEU A 30 -15.49 -35.12 -30.48
CA LEU A 30 -14.63 -34.77 -29.35
C LEU A 30 -15.30 -33.60 -28.63
N LEU A 31 -15.91 -33.91 -27.48
CA LEU A 31 -16.37 -32.92 -26.52
C LEU A 31 -15.16 -32.12 -26.05
N LEU A 32 -14.89 -30.99 -26.70
CA LEU A 32 -14.03 -29.94 -26.18
C LEU A 32 -14.77 -29.30 -25.00
N GLU A 33 -14.60 -29.88 -23.81
CA GLU A 33 -14.93 -29.17 -22.59
C GLU A 33 -14.02 -27.94 -22.51
N CYS A 34 -14.60 -26.77 -22.74
CA CYS A 34 -13.96 -25.51 -22.40
C CYS A 34 -13.88 -25.48 -20.86
N PRO A 35 -12.70 -25.54 -20.23
CA PRO A 35 -12.62 -25.39 -18.80
C PRO A 35 -13.16 -24.00 -18.47
N LYS A 36 -14.34 -23.96 -17.85
CA LYS A 36 -14.86 -22.73 -17.25
C LYS A 36 -13.90 -22.38 -16.12
N VAL A 37 -12.92 -21.53 -16.43
CA VAL A 37 -12.11 -20.87 -15.41
C VAL A 37 -13.08 -19.99 -14.64
N ALA A 38 -13.64 -20.54 -13.56
CA ALA A 38 -14.36 -19.79 -12.56
C ALA A 38 -13.31 -18.89 -11.89
N GLY A 39 -13.11 -17.70 -12.45
CA GLY A 39 -12.42 -16.63 -11.75
C GLY A 39 -13.18 -16.40 -10.45
N LYS A 40 -12.56 -16.72 -9.32
CA LYS A 40 -13.05 -16.26 -8.02
C LYS A 40 -12.97 -14.74 -8.07
N VAL A 41 -14.10 -14.09 -8.33
CA VAL A 41 -14.24 -12.67 -8.06
C VAL A 41 -14.07 -12.54 -6.55
N SER A 42 -12.95 -11.96 -6.12
CA SER A 42 -12.77 -11.59 -4.72
C SER A 42 -13.86 -10.58 -4.39
N ILE A 43 -14.83 -11.01 -3.60
CA ILE A 43 -15.79 -10.13 -2.94
C ILE A 43 -14.95 -9.03 -2.27
N PRO A 44 -15.27 -7.73 -2.44
CA PRO A 44 -14.55 -6.67 -1.76
C PRO A 44 -14.62 -6.96 -0.26
N HIS A 45 -13.52 -7.47 0.29
CA HIS A 45 -13.39 -7.68 1.71
C HIS A 45 -13.46 -6.29 2.31
N ASN A 46 -14.44 -6.05 3.19
CA ASN A 46 -14.39 -4.85 4.02
C ASN A 46 -13.07 -4.94 4.83
N VAL A 47 -12.04 -4.20 4.40
CA VAL A 47 -10.70 -4.14 5.02
C VAL A 47 -10.71 -3.42 6.38
N THR A 48 -11.83 -3.44 7.07
CA THR A 48 -11.86 -3.16 8.50
C THR A 48 -11.57 -4.44 9.25
N ASP A 49 -10.32 -4.61 9.67
CA ASP A 49 -10.05 -5.54 10.76
C ASP A 49 -10.72 -5.00 12.03
N LEU A 50 -11.64 -5.78 12.58
CA LEU A 50 -12.34 -5.41 13.80
C LEU A 50 -11.44 -5.61 15.03
N HIS A 51 -10.45 -6.49 14.93
CA HIS A 51 -9.55 -6.84 16.03
C HIS A 51 -8.35 -5.91 16.07
N TRP A 52 -7.87 -5.66 17.29
CA TRP A 52 -6.65 -4.92 17.54
C TRP A 52 -5.52 -5.90 17.81
N HIS A 53 -4.39 -5.71 17.14
CA HIS A 53 -3.20 -6.54 17.26
C HIS A 53 -2.07 -5.80 17.97
N PRO A 54 -1.24 -6.51 18.76
CA PRO A 54 -0.08 -5.91 19.41
C PRO A 54 1.02 -5.58 18.39
N ALA A 55 1.66 -4.43 18.58
CA ALA A 55 2.87 -4.03 17.86
C ALA A 55 3.74 -3.12 18.73
N THR A 56 4.91 -2.76 18.23
CA THR A 56 5.69 -1.63 18.76
C THR A 56 5.69 -0.47 17.78
N ALA A 57 5.94 0.73 18.28
CA ALA A 57 6.11 1.90 17.43
C ALA A 57 7.25 2.80 17.90
N THR A 58 8.04 3.29 16.96
CA THR A 58 8.99 4.40 17.11
C THR A 58 8.60 5.54 16.18
N TRP A 59 9.45 6.57 16.09
CA TRP A 59 9.27 7.64 15.14
C TRP A 59 10.60 8.14 14.58
N TYR A 60 10.53 8.77 13.41
CA TYR A 60 11.69 9.32 12.70
C TYR A 60 11.37 10.70 12.09
N GLY A 61 12.44 11.37 11.63
CA GLY A 61 12.37 12.70 11.06
C GLY A 61 12.18 13.80 12.11
N SER A 62 11.65 14.95 11.69
CA SER A 62 11.40 16.07 12.59
C SER A 62 10.25 15.79 13.57
N PRO A 63 10.28 16.30 14.82
CA PRO A 63 9.25 16.00 15.83
C PRO A 63 7.82 16.31 15.42
N ASN A 64 7.60 17.33 14.59
CA ASN A 64 6.29 17.67 14.03
C ASN A 64 6.27 17.55 12.50
N GLY A 65 7.23 16.81 11.94
CA GLY A 65 7.38 16.61 10.51
C GLY A 65 6.66 15.37 9.98
N ASP A 66 6.86 15.17 8.70
CA ASP A 66 6.25 14.21 7.78
C ASP A 66 7.08 12.95 7.57
N GLY A 67 8.20 12.79 8.28
CA GLY A 67 9.09 11.63 8.13
C GLY A 67 10.20 11.94 7.13
N SER A 68 10.19 11.25 5.98
CA SER A 68 11.19 11.37 4.91
C SER A 68 10.52 11.22 3.54
N ASP A 69 11.06 11.88 2.53
CA ASP A 69 10.68 11.75 1.12
C ASP A 69 11.38 10.57 0.41
N GLY A 70 12.43 10.00 1.01
CA GLY A 70 13.23 8.89 0.45
C GLY A 70 12.66 7.47 0.66
N GLY A 71 11.36 7.34 0.94
CA GLY A 71 10.76 6.07 1.34
C GLY A 71 10.73 5.00 0.22
N ALA A 72 10.82 3.73 0.61
CA ALA A 72 10.86 2.57 -0.28
C ALA A 72 9.61 2.40 -1.17
N CYS A 73 8.49 3.04 -0.85
CA CYS A 73 7.29 3.01 -1.69
C CYS A 73 7.30 4.04 -2.84
N GLY A 74 8.27 4.97 -2.87
CA GLY A 74 8.48 5.88 -4.00
C GLY A 74 7.58 7.12 -4.06
N TYR A 75 6.80 7.41 -3.01
CA TYR A 75 5.88 8.55 -2.99
C TYR A 75 6.55 9.94 -2.91
N GLY A 76 7.85 10.00 -2.60
CA GLY A 76 8.58 11.27 -2.61
C GLY A 76 7.97 12.33 -1.69
N SER A 77 7.94 13.57 -2.15
CA SER A 77 7.43 14.74 -1.42
C SER A 77 5.93 14.71 -1.11
N LEU A 78 5.18 13.72 -1.63
CA LEU A 78 3.76 13.56 -1.29
C LEU A 78 3.53 13.34 0.20
N VAL A 79 4.55 12.91 0.95
CA VAL A 79 4.47 12.74 2.41
C VAL A 79 4.00 14.01 3.15
N ASP A 80 4.30 15.22 2.68
CA ASP A 80 3.83 16.49 3.27
C ASP A 80 2.58 17.09 2.61
N VAL A 81 2.11 16.48 1.51
CA VAL A 81 0.99 17.03 0.73
C VAL A 81 -0.32 16.38 1.14
N ARG A 82 -1.42 17.15 1.15
CA ARG A 82 -2.75 16.57 1.36
C ARG A 82 -3.09 15.59 0.21
N PRO A 83 -3.69 14.42 0.51
CA PRO A 83 -4.32 14.04 1.77
C PRO A 83 -3.41 13.29 2.77
N LEU A 84 -2.16 13.02 2.43
CA LEU A 84 -1.20 12.30 3.26
C LEU A 84 -0.76 13.18 4.44
N LYS A 85 -0.17 14.35 4.15
CA LYS A 85 0.23 15.41 5.09
C LYS A 85 0.67 14.87 6.46
N ALA A 86 1.87 14.30 6.50
CA ALA A 86 2.51 13.71 7.66
C ALA A 86 1.77 12.52 8.32
N ARG A 87 0.64 12.04 7.79
CA ARG A 87 -0.04 10.82 8.25
C ARG A 87 0.59 9.56 7.64
N VAL A 88 1.90 9.47 7.73
CA VAL A 88 2.71 8.46 7.05
C VAL A 88 3.61 7.73 8.04
N GLY A 89 4.09 6.56 7.64
CA GLY A 89 5.09 5.83 8.39
C GLY A 89 5.72 4.70 7.59
N ALA A 90 6.85 4.23 8.09
CA ALA A 90 7.48 3.00 7.68
C ALA A 90 6.94 1.82 8.49
N VAL A 91 6.90 0.63 7.92
CA VAL A 91 6.44 -0.57 8.62
C VAL A 91 7.44 -1.70 8.51
N SER A 92 7.38 -2.62 9.48
CA SER A 92 8.23 -3.80 9.48
C SER A 92 7.97 -4.69 8.25
N PRO A 93 8.91 -5.59 7.90
CA PRO A 93 8.79 -6.43 6.71
C PRO A 93 7.51 -7.26 6.64
N VAL A 94 6.95 -7.62 7.81
CA VAL A 94 5.69 -8.37 7.95
C VAL A 94 4.51 -7.62 7.32
N LEU A 95 4.47 -6.30 7.47
CA LEU A 95 3.42 -5.45 6.90
C LEU A 95 3.84 -4.85 5.55
N PHE A 96 5.14 -4.59 5.34
CA PHE A 96 5.65 -4.04 4.09
C PHE A 96 5.50 -5.03 2.94
N LYS A 97 5.64 -6.33 3.20
CA LYS A 97 5.41 -7.42 2.24
C LYS A 97 6.09 -7.19 0.88
N ASN A 98 7.38 -6.87 0.92
CA ASN A 98 8.18 -6.57 -0.27
C ASN A 98 7.57 -5.49 -1.20
N GLY A 99 6.79 -4.57 -0.64
CA GLY A 99 6.16 -3.45 -1.38
C GLY A 99 4.66 -3.63 -1.59
N GLU A 100 4.09 -4.83 -1.41
CA GLU A 100 2.64 -5.04 -1.52
C GLU A 100 1.85 -4.21 -0.50
N GLY A 101 2.44 -3.94 0.66
CA GLY A 101 1.82 -3.10 1.69
C GLY A 101 1.93 -1.59 1.46
N CYS A 102 2.57 -1.14 0.38
CA CYS A 102 2.66 0.30 0.06
C CYS A 102 1.29 0.88 -0.27
N GLY A 103 0.92 1.98 0.39
CA GLY A 103 -0.41 2.59 0.28
C GLY A 103 -1.43 2.04 1.27
N ALA A 104 -1.14 0.92 1.97
CA ALA A 104 -2.02 0.38 2.99
C ALA A 104 -2.27 1.36 4.14
N CYS A 105 -3.48 1.36 4.71
CA CYS A 105 -3.82 2.17 5.86
C CYS A 105 -3.99 1.36 7.15
N TYR A 106 -3.42 1.89 8.23
CA TYR A 106 -3.55 1.30 9.56
C TYR A 106 -4.01 2.34 10.58
N LYS A 107 -4.88 1.92 11.50
CA LYS A 107 -5.09 2.65 12.74
C LYS A 107 -4.08 2.19 13.76
N VAL A 108 -3.40 3.12 14.44
CA VAL A 108 -2.42 2.85 15.49
C VAL A 108 -2.82 3.59 16.76
N LYS A 109 -2.74 2.91 17.90
CA LYS A 109 -3.17 3.42 19.21
C LYS A 109 -2.14 3.07 20.28
N CYS A 110 -1.66 4.08 21.01
CA CYS A 110 -0.81 3.85 22.18
C CYS A 110 -1.63 3.56 23.46
N LEU A 111 -0.99 2.95 24.46
CA LEU A 111 -1.67 2.30 25.59
C LEU A 111 -1.54 3.00 26.94
N ASP A 112 -0.58 3.91 27.10
CA ASP A 112 -0.39 4.66 28.35
C ASP A 112 -1.57 5.62 28.60
N LYS A 113 -2.41 5.32 29.59
CA LYS A 113 -3.62 6.12 29.89
C LYS A 113 -3.33 7.56 30.31
N ASN A 114 -2.12 7.87 30.76
CA ASN A 114 -1.75 9.20 31.23
C ASN A 114 -1.26 10.11 30.09
N ILE A 115 -0.76 9.53 29.00
CA ILE A 115 -0.15 10.28 27.89
C ILE A 115 -0.92 10.09 26.59
N CYS A 116 -1.49 8.90 26.36
CA CYS A 116 -2.17 8.54 25.13
C CYS A 116 -3.58 9.11 25.05
N SER A 117 -3.90 9.64 23.87
CA SER A 117 -5.27 9.95 23.50
C SER A 117 -6.09 8.66 23.35
N LYS A 118 -7.41 8.76 23.57
CA LYS A 118 -8.33 7.64 23.30
C LYS A 118 -8.49 7.34 21.81
N LYS A 119 -8.18 8.31 20.94
CA LYS A 119 -8.37 8.23 19.49
C LYS A 119 -7.12 7.64 18.83
N PRO A 120 -7.26 6.62 17.97
CA PRO A 120 -6.14 6.14 17.17
C PRO A 120 -5.78 7.18 16.09
N VAL A 121 -4.51 7.20 15.70
CA VAL A 121 -4.07 7.87 14.47
C VAL A 121 -4.25 6.91 13.29
N THR A 122 -4.50 7.46 12.10
CA THR A 122 -4.50 6.66 10.86
C THR A 122 -3.29 7.03 10.05
N ILE A 123 -2.46 6.04 9.74
CA ILE A 123 -1.24 6.18 8.95
C ILE A 123 -1.38 5.48 7.62
N ILE A 124 -0.61 5.94 6.65
CA ILE A 124 -0.47 5.37 5.31
C ILE A 124 0.97 4.86 5.19
N VAL A 125 1.13 3.63 4.70
CA VAL A 125 2.45 3.01 4.56
C VAL A 125 3.19 3.61 3.36
N MET A 126 4.31 4.27 3.64
CA MET A 126 5.13 4.96 2.63
C MET A 126 6.55 4.40 2.55
N ASP A 127 6.93 3.54 3.48
CA ASP A 127 8.29 3.06 3.60
C ASP A 127 8.38 1.71 4.33
N ARG A 128 9.57 1.12 4.30
CA ARG A 128 9.96 -0.06 5.05
C ARG A 128 10.86 0.36 6.22
N SER A 129 10.48 0.00 7.44
CA SER A 129 11.34 0.26 8.58
C SER A 129 12.58 -0.68 8.52
N PRO A 130 13.79 -0.18 8.84
CA PRO A 130 14.95 -1.05 9.04
C PRO A 130 14.65 -2.07 10.16
N THR A 131 14.99 -3.34 9.98
CA THR A 131 14.85 -4.33 11.05
C THR A 131 16.14 -4.43 11.84
N GLY A 132 16.11 -3.97 13.10
CA GLY A 132 17.11 -4.33 14.10
C GLY A 132 16.87 -5.75 14.66
N PRO A 133 17.85 -6.35 15.37
CA PRO A 133 17.76 -7.70 15.92
C PRO A 133 16.54 -7.96 16.82
N GLY A 134 15.94 -6.91 17.42
CA GLY A 134 14.75 -7.01 18.27
C GLY A 134 13.39 -6.92 17.54
N VAL A 135 13.39 -6.65 16.24
CA VAL A 135 12.19 -6.38 15.41
C VAL A 135 11.94 -7.49 14.38
N ILE A 136 12.89 -8.42 14.22
CA ILE A 136 12.78 -9.53 13.26
C ILE A 136 11.55 -10.39 13.61
N GLY A 137 10.64 -10.53 12.64
CA GLY A 137 9.41 -11.31 12.78
C GLY A 137 8.31 -10.65 13.62
N ARG A 138 8.49 -9.41 14.09
CA ARG A 138 7.48 -8.67 14.87
C ARG A 138 6.84 -7.56 14.05
N THR A 139 5.59 -7.23 14.38
CA THR A 139 4.94 -6.05 13.79
C THR A 139 5.48 -4.80 14.47
N HIS A 140 5.99 -3.87 13.67
CA HIS A 140 6.53 -2.61 14.13
C HIS A 140 6.20 -1.48 13.16
N PHE A 141 5.98 -0.29 13.70
CA PHE A 141 5.68 0.94 12.97
C PHE A 141 6.73 2.00 13.31
N ASP A 142 7.42 2.53 12.31
CA ASP A 142 8.29 3.70 12.49
C ASP A 142 7.57 4.91 11.90
N LEU A 143 6.93 5.70 12.75
CA LEU A 143 5.97 6.72 12.32
C LEU A 143 6.66 8.06 12.03
N SER A 144 6.03 8.92 11.23
CA SER A 144 6.45 10.33 11.20
C SER A 144 6.34 10.94 12.62
N GLY A 145 7.20 11.91 12.94
CA GLY A 145 7.16 12.59 14.23
C GLY A 145 5.79 13.21 14.55
N ALA A 146 5.11 13.77 13.54
CA ALA A 146 3.75 14.27 13.69
C ALA A 146 2.74 13.15 13.98
N ALA A 147 2.73 12.05 13.21
CA ALA A 147 1.81 10.94 13.41
C ALA A 147 1.99 10.31 14.79
N PHE A 148 3.23 10.12 15.23
CA PHE A 148 3.54 9.61 16.56
C PHE A 148 3.04 10.58 17.65
N GLY A 149 3.35 11.87 17.53
CA GLY A 149 2.92 12.90 18.47
C GLY A 149 1.40 13.07 18.58
N HIS A 150 0.67 12.80 17.49
CA HIS A 150 -0.80 12.85 17.45
C HIS A 150 -1.47 11.69 18.21
N MET A 151 -0.73 10.65 18.60
CA MET A 151 -1.25 9.63 19.52
C MET A 151 -1.39 10.16 20.96
N ALA A 152 -0.71 11.25 21.32
CA ALA A 152 -0.76 11.82 22.66
C ALA A 152 -2.02 12.68 22.89
N VAL A 153 -2.40 12.86 24.15
CA VAL A 153 -3.32 13.95 24.54
C VAL A 153 -2.68 15.31 24.24
N ARG A 154 -3.52 16.33 24.05
CA ARG A 154 -3.08 17.69 23.71
C ARG A 154 -2.03 18.18 24.72
N GLY A 155 -0.90 18.67 24.21
CA GLY A 155 0.22 19.18 25.02
C GLY A 155 1.21 18.13 25.51
N ARG A 156 0.96 16.82 25.31
CA ARG A 156 1.87 15.74 25.74
C ARG A 156 2.61 15.04 24.61
N SER A 157 2.57 15.57 23.38
CA SER A 157 3.23 14.97 22.21
C SER A 157 4.75 14.86 22.37
N SER A 158 5.40 15.86 23.00
CA SER A 158 6.84 15.81 23.30
C SER A 158 7.16 14.71 24.32
N GLN A 159 6.38 14.65 25.41
CA GLN A 159 6.52 13.62 26.43
C GLN A 159 6.37 12.20 25.83
N LEU A 160 5.38 12.00 24.95
CA LEU A 160 5.20 10.73 24.26
C LEU A 160 6.41 10.38 23.39
N ARG A 161 6.89 11.33 22.56
CA ARG A 161 8.07 11.14 21.69
C ARG A 161 9.34 10.80 22.46
N ASN A 162 9.52 11.37 23.64
CA ASN A 162 10.69 11.12 24.50
C ASN A 162 10.74 9.70 25.08
N LEU A 163 9.65 8.93 25.01
CA LEU A 163 9.66 7.50 25.35
C LEU A 163 10.42 6.66 24.31
N GLY A 164 10.62 7.19 23.09
CA GLY A 164 11.33 6.53 22.01
C GLY A 164 10.52 5.41 21.37
N GLU A 165 10.38 4.28 22.06
CA GLU A 165 9.62 3.12 21.63
C GLU A 165 8.39 2.89 22.53
N LEU A 166 7.23 2.64 21.91
CA LEU A 166 5.98 2.36 22.59
C LEU A 166 5.45 0.97 22.25
N ARG A 167 4.79 0.34 23.21
CA ARG A 167 3.81 -0.70 22.91
C ARG A 167 2.53 -0.04 22.39
N VAL A 168 2.08 -0.50 21.23
CA VAL A 168 0.87 0.00 20.58
C VAL A 168 -0.06 -1.15 20.22
N LEU A 169 -1.30 -0.80 19.93
CA LEU A 169 -2.23 -1.65 19.21
C LEU A 169 -2.44 -1.08 17.81
N TYR A 170 -2.54 -1.96 16.83
CA TYR A 170 -2.86 -1.57 15.47
C TYR A 170 -3.97 -2.43 14.88
N ARG A 171 -4.58 -1.94 13.80
CA ARG A 171 -5.49 -2.73 12.96
C ARG A 171 -5.54 -2.15 11.55
N ARG A 172 -5.77 -2.99 10.56
CA ARG A 172 -5.96 -2.54 9.18
C ARG A 172 -7.28 -1.77 9.07
N THR A 173 -7.29 -0.71 8.27
CA THR A 173 -8.47 0.11 8.02
C THR A 173 -8.49 0.51 6.55
N PRO A 174 -9.67 0.75 5.96
CA PRO A 174 -9.73 1.38 4.65
C PRO A 174 -9.06 2.76 4.70
N CYS A 175 -8.23 3.04 3.71
CA CYS A 175 -7.83 4.38 3.34
C CYS A 175 -9.06 5.20 2.99
N LYS A 176 -9.04 6.47 3.39
CA LYS A 176 -10.12 7.42 3.19
C LYS A 176 -9.52 8.79 2.90
N TYR A 177 -9.81 9.31 1.72
CA TYR A 177 -9.37 10.65 1.29
C TYR A 177 -10.53 11.65 1.07
N PRO A 178 -11.51 11.76 1.99
CA PRO A 178 -12.70 12.57 1.77
C PRO A 178 -12.37 14.06 1.71
N GLY A 179 -13.01 14.79 0.80
CA GLY A 179 -12.83 16.23 0.64
C GLY A 179 -11.45 16.64 0.11
N SER A 180 -10.61 15.68 -0.29
CA SER A 180 -9.29 15.98 -0.88
C SER A 180 -9.35 16.33 -2.37
N GLY A 181 -10.44 15.97 -3.05
CA GLY A 181 -10.54 16.05 -4.51
C GLY A 181 -9.60 15.10 -5.25
N LYS A 182 -8.87 14.24 -4.54
CA LYS A 182 -7.97 13.23 -5.12
C LYS A 182 -8.72 11.92 -5.35
N SER A 183 -8.56 11.37 -6.54
CA SER A 183 -8.87 9.99 -6.89
C SER A 183 -7.57 9.24 -7.15
N ILE A 184 -7.67 7.93 -7.42
CA ILE A 184 -6.54 7.13 -7.90
C ILE A 184 -5.84 7.89 -9.03
N ALA A 185 -4.53 8.07 -8.88
CA ALA A 185 -3.68 8.74 -9.85
C ALA A 185 -2.52 7.82 -10.26
N PHE A 186 -2.05 8.01 -11.48
CA PHE A 186 -0.96 7.25 -12.09
C PHE A 186 0.16 8.23 -12.40
N HIS A 187 1.28 8.10 -11.70
CA HIS A 187 2.48 8.88 -11.95
C HIS A 187 3.48 8.05 -12.75
N VAL A 188 3.91 8.58 -13.90
CA VAL A 188 4.95 7.96 -14.72
C VAL A 188 6.30 8.33 -14.13
N ASN A 189 7.02 7.33 -13.63
CA ASN A 189 8.32 7.54 -13.02
C ASN A 189 9.33 7.98 -14.09
N SER A 190 10.26 8.86 -13.69
CA SER A 190 11.41 9.25 -14.49
C SER A 190 12.20 8.01 -14.93
N GLY A 191 12.63 7.98 -16.19
CA GLY A 191 13.32 6.82 -16.79
C GLY A 191 12.37 5.87 -17.53
N SER A 192 11.06 6.10 -17.49
CA SER A 192 10.14 5.47 -18.44
C SER A 192 10.45 5.93 -19.88
N THR A 193 10.34 5.03 -20.84
CA THR A 193 10.61 5.23 -22.27
C THR A 193 9.52 4.57 -23.11
N GLY A 194 9.62 4.65 -24.44
CA GLY A 194 8.72 3.90 -25.34
C GLY A 194 8.83 2.37 -25.23
N PHE A 195 9.90 1.85 -24.59
CA PHE A 195 10.13 0.40 -24.43
C PHE A 195 10.04 -0.06 -22.96
N TRP A 196 9.92 0.87 -22.02
CA TRP A 196 9.92 0.57 -20.60
C TRP A 196 8.98 1.51 -19.85
N LEU A 197 8.05 0.98 -19.07
CA LEU A 197 7.10 1.77 -18.32
C LEU A 197 7.21 1.47 -16.82
N SER A 198 7.45 2.50 -16.03
CA SER A 198 7.41 2.42 -14.57
C SER A 198 6.37 3.41 -14.05
N LEU A 199 5.44 2.91 -13.23
CA LEU A 199 4.34 3.70 -12.68
C LEU A 199 4.36 3.65 -11.15
N LEU A 200 4.10 4.79 -10.54
CA LEU A 200 3.62 4.88 -9.17
C LEU A 200 2.11 5.11 -9.20
N ILE A 201 1.37 4.31 -8.45
CA ILE A 201 -0.04 4.55 -8.21
C ILE A 201 -0.17 5.28 -6.88
N GLU A 202 -0.97 6.34 -6.89
CA GLU A 202 -1.19 7.24 -5.76
C GLU A 202 -2.67 7.32 -5.41
N PHE A 203 -2.95 7.61 -4.13
CA PHE A 203 -4.30 7.87 -3.60
C PHE A 203 -5.30 6.73 -3.80
N GLU A 204 -4.82 5.49 -3.68
CA GLU A 204 -5.66 4.29 -3.62
C GLU A 204 -6.57 4.35 -2.39
N ASP A 205 -7.85 4.65 -2.63
CA ASP A 205 -8.87 4.62 -1.58
C ASP A 205 -9.26 3.16 -1.27
N GLY A 206 -9.94 2.94 -0.14
CA GLY A 206 -10.33 1.58 0.25
C GLY A 206 -9.14 0.78 0.76
N ASP A 207 -8.81 -0.35 0.14
CA ASP A 207 -7.81 -1.27 0.67
C ASP A 207 -6.40 -0.68 0.72
N GLY A 208 -6.08 0.24 -0.19
CA GLY A 208 -4.76 0.86 -0.33
C GLY A 208 -3.69 -0.02 -0.99
N ASP A 209 -3.91 -1.34 -1.07
CA ASP A 209 -3.02 -2.31 -1.72
C ASP A 209 -3.46 -2.56 -3.17
N ILE A 210 -2.52 -2.93 -4.05
CA ILE A 210 -2.80 -3.28 -5.45
C ILE A 210 -2.56 -4.78 -5.67
N GLY A 211 -3.60 -5.51 -6.08
CA GLY A 211 -3.48 -6.94 -6.39
C GLY A 211 -2.93 -7.24 -7.79
N SER A 212 -3.24 -6.42 -8.79
CA SER A 212 -2.77 -6.60 -10.17
C SER A 212 -2.90 -5.30 -10.97
N MET A 213 -2.04 -5.11 -11.97
CA MET A 213 -2.12 -3.99 -12.91
C MET A 213 -1.95 -4.50 -14.34
N HIS A 214 -2.81 -4.03 -15.24
CA HIS A 214 -2.79 -4.37 -16.66
C HIS A 214 -2.91 -3.10 -17.50
N ILE A 215 -2.21 -3.06 -18.63
CA ILE A 215 -2.30 -1.99 -19.61
C ILE A 215 -2.86 -2.54 -20.92
N ARG A 216 -3.62 -1.70 -21.64
CA ARG A 216 -4.10 -2.00 -22.98
C ARG A 216 -4.03 -0.72 -23.80
N GLU A 217 -3.32 -0.77 -24.91
CA GLU A 217 -3.33 0.30 -25.90
C GLU A 217 -4.69 0.33 -26.60
N ASN A 218 -5.29 1.52 -26.70
CA ASN A 218 -6.53 1.69 -27.46
C ASN A 218 -6.18 1.76 -28.95
N ARG A 219 -6.71 0.81 -29.74
CA ARG A 219 -6.54 0.76 -31.20
C ARG A 219 -7.69 1.43 -31.90
#